data_AF-A0AA42DMZ5-F1
#
_entry.id   AF-A0AA42DMZ5-F1
#
_cell.length_a   1.000
_cell.length_b   1.000
_cell.length_c   1.000
_cell.angle_alpha   90.00
_cell.angle_beta   90.00
_cell.angle_gamma   90.00
#
_symmetry.space_group_name_H-M   'P 1'
#
loop_
_entity.id
_entity.type
_entity.pdbx_description
1 polymer ?
#
loop_
_entity_poly.entity_id
_entity_poly.type
_entity_poly.pdbx_seq_one_letter_code
_entity_poly.pdbx_strand_id
1 'polypeptide(L)'
;MIVLQSTADSIDRQAKEIFPFDIICDANQDLYKALEIEPIENLKKAFSKGVALKATRAKIKGVTHGEYEGNENQLPAYFVVDPTKEVLIAHYSKTLDDVPTHKEVMKLINNE
;
A
#
# COMPACT_ATOMS: atom_id res chain seq x y z
N MET A 1 -9.47 1.82 5.78
CA MET A 1 -8.30 2.56 6.30
C MET A 1 -7.09 2.19 5.48
N ILE A 2 -6.23 3.16 5.15
CA ILE A 2 -4.95 2.99 4.46
C ILE A 2 -3.88 3.70 5.29
N VAL A 3 -2.69 3.10 5.41
CA VAL A 3 -1.53 3.72 6.05
C VAL A 3 -0.53 4.08 4.97
N LEU A 4 -0.05 5.33 4.97
CA LEU A 4 0.93 5.85 4.02
C LEU A 4 2.09 6.50 4.78
N GLN A 5 3.29 6.48 4.23
CA GLN A 5 4.45 7.18 4.81
C GLN A 5 4.49 8.68 4.48
N SER A 6 3.41 9.20 3.89
CA SER A 6 3.22 10.61 3.59
C SER A 6 3.03 11.43 4.87
N THR A 7 3.33 12.73 4.80
CA THR A 7 2.88 13.69 5.82
C THR A 7 1.44 14.13 5.55
N ALA A 8 0.74 14.60 6.57
CA ALA A 8 -0.61 15.17 6.42
C ALA A 8 -0.62 16.31 5.39
N ASP A 9 0.33 17.24 5.50
CA ASP A 9 0.50 18.34 4.55
C ASP A 9 0.65 17.86 3.09
N SER A 10 1.34 16.74 2.88
CA SER A 10 1.53 16.20 1.52
C SER A 10 0.25 15.60 0.96
N ILE A 11 -0.48 14.85 1.80
CA ILE A 11 -1.80 14.31 1.43
C ILE A 11 -2.76 15.46 1.13
N ASP A 12 -2.82 16.51 1.94
CA ASP A 12 -3.70 17.65 1.73
C ASP A 12 -3.41 18.40 0.43
N ARG A 13 -2.14 18.49 0.02
CA ARG A 13 -1.78 19.08 -1.28
C ARG A 13 -2.17 18.21 -2.47
N GLN A 14 -2.13 16.89 -2.32
CA GLN A 14 -2.28 15.94 -3.43
C GLN A 14 -3.70 15.39 -3.56
N ALA A 15 -4.44 15.29 -2.46
CA ALA A 15 -5.81 14.80 -2.42
C ALA A 15 -6.73 15.78 -3.16
N LYS A 16 -7.30 15.31 -4.27
CA LYS A 16 -8.25 16.09 -5.08
C LYS A 16 -9.70 15.95 -4.61
N GLU A 17 -9.95 14.98 -3.72
CA GLU A 17 -11.26 14.61 -3.22
C GLU A 17 -11.14 13.98 -1.82
N ILE A 18 -12.28 13.92 -1.12
CA ILE A 18 -12.39 13.23 0.17
C ILE A 18 -12.58 11.74 -0.10
N PHE A 19 -11.68 10.92 0.45
CA PHE A 19 -11.78 9.46 0.32
C PHE A 19 -12.81 8.89 1.30
N PRO A 20 -13.54 7.81 0.93
CA PRO A 20 -14.51 7.15 1.81
C PRO A 20 -13.85 6.23 2.84
N PHE A 21 -12.61 6.53 3.23
CA PHE A 21 -11.81 5.77 4.17
C PHE A 21 -10.76 6.66 4.82
N ASP A 22 -10.35 6.28 6.02
CA ASP A 22 -9.28 6.99 6.73
C ASP A 22 -7.92 6.74 6.07
N ILE A 23 -7.12 7.80 5.99
CA ILE A 23 -5.69 7.75 5.66
C ILE A 23 -4.92 8.07 6.94
N ILE A 24 -4.06 7.15 7.37
CA ILE A 24 -3.11 7.38 8.46
C ILE A 24 -1.77 7.77 7.85
N CYS A 25 -1.25 8.93 8.25
CA CYS A 25 0.06 9.43 7.86
C CYS A 25 1.12 8.94 8.86
N ASP A 26 1.92 7.96 8.46
CA ASP A 26 2.99 7.34 9.26
C ASP A 26 4.38 7.71 8.71
N ALA A 27 4.68 9.01 8.68
CA ALA A 27 5.93 9.53 8.10
C ALA A 27 7.20 9.02 8.81
N ASN A 28 7.10 8.66 10.10
CA ASN A 28 8.21 8.09 10.88
C ASN A 28 8.33 6.57 10.75
N GLN A 29 7.40 5.93 10.04
CA GLN A 29 7.34 4.48 9.83
C GLN A 29 7.15 3.70 11.13
N ASP A 30 6.49 4.30 12.12
CA ASP A 30 6.33 3.70 13.44
C ASP A 30 5.41 2.46 13.35
N LEU A 31 4.36 2.51 12.53
CA LEU A 31 3.49 1.36 12.28
C LEU A 31 4.17 0.31 11.40
N TYR A 32 4.91 0.73 10.38
CA TYR A 32 5.68 -0.20 9.54
C TYR A 32 6.68 -1.02 10.38
N LYS A 33 7.43 -0.35 11.27
CA LYS A 33 8.37 -1.01 12.18
C LYS A 33 7.66 -1.88 13.20
N ALA A 34 6.60 -1.37 13.84
CA ALA A 34 5.87 -2.12 14.86
C ALA A 34 5.18 -3.38 14.31
N LEU A 35 4.81 -3.37 13.03
CA LEU A 35 4.19 -4.50 12.35
C LEU A 35 5.20 -5.36 11.57
N GLU A 36 6.50 -5.05 11.66
CA GLU A 36 7.59 -5.77 10.96
C GLU A 36 7.37 -5.84 9.44
N ILE A 37 6.87 -4.74 8.86
CA ILE A 37 6.71 -4.62 7.40
C ILE A 37 8.05 -4.17 6.83
N GLU A 38 8.83 -5.15 6.40
CA GLU A 38 10.18 -4.91 5.90
C GLU A 38 10.20 -4.28 4.50
N PRO A 39 11.20 -3.44 4.18
CA PRO A 39 11.43 -3.00 2.83
C PRO A 39 11.96 -4.13 1.93
N ILE A 40 12.04 -3.84 0.63
CA ILE A 40 12.61 -4.74 -0.35
C ILE A 40 14.07 -5.07 0.01
N GLU A 41 14.33 -6.34 0.31
CA GLU A 41 15.70 -6.86 0.43
C GLU A 41 16.40 -6.97 -0.93
N ASN A 42 15.63 -7.28 -1.99
CA ASN A 42 16.16 -7.51 -3.32
C ASN A 42 15.25 -6.94 -4.42
N LEU A 43 15.68 -5.82 -5.01
CA LEU A 43 14.98 -5.12 -6.08
C LEU A 43 14.56 -6.04 -7.24
N LYS A 44 15.44 -6.95 -7.69
CA LYS A 44 15.10 -7.84 -8.82
C LYS A 44 13.97 -8.81 -8.48
N LYS A 45 13.84 -9.22 -7.22
CA LYS A 45 12.77 -10.12 -6.78
C LYS A 45 11.45 -9.36 -6.55
N ALA A 46 11.52 -8.11 -6.12
CA ALA A 46 10.34 -7.29 -5.85
C ALA A 46 9.66 -6.74 -7.11
N PHE A 47 10.38 -6.67 -8.24
CA PHE A 47 9.83 -6.25 -9.53
C PHE A 47 9.24 -7.42 -10.32
N SER A 48 7.94 -7.66 -10.14
CA SER A 48 7.19 -8.67 -10.89
C SER A 48 6.87 -8.20 -12.32
N LYS A 49 6.39 -9.13 -13.18
CA LYS A 49 5.81 -8.76 -14.50
C LYS A 49 4.61 -7.81 -14.36
N GLY A 50 3.83 -7.94 -13.29
CA GLY A 50 2.69 -7.07 -13.02
C GLY A 50 3.11 -5.66 -12.64
N VAL A 51 4.22 -5.49 -11.91
CA VAL A 51 4.83 -4.17 -11.64
C VAL A 51 5.18 -3.46 -12.95
N ALA A 52 5.87 -4.15 -13.87
CA ALA A 52 6.23 -3.57 -15.18
C ALA A 52 5.01 -3.17 -16.02
N LEU A 53 3.95 -3.97 -15.98
CA LEU A 53 2.69 -3.67 -16.67
C LEU A 53 1.97 -2.46 -16.04
N LYS A 54 1.92 -2.36 -14.71
CA LYS A 54 1.36 -1.21 -13.99
C LYS A 54 2.13 0.08 -14.31
N ALA A 55 3.46 0.04 -14.28
CA ALA A 55 4.32 1.16 -14.64
C ALA A 55 4.09 1.64 -16.08
N THR A 56 3.96 0.70 -17.03
CA THR A 56 3.68 1.03 -18.43
C THR A 56 2.31 1.70 -18.60
N ARG A 57 1.27 1.18 -17.93
CA ARG A 57 -0.08 1.77 -17.95
C ARG A 57 -0.11 3.16 -17.31
N ALA A 58 0.61 3.36 -16.21
CA ALA A 58 0.75 4.66 -15.56
C ALA A 58 1.38 5.68 -16.52
N LYS A 59 2.48 5.31 -17.18
CA LYS A 59 3.15 6.16 -18.18
C LYS A 59 2.24 6.53 -19.35
N ILE A 60 1.47 5.59 -19.91
CA ILE A 60 0.51 5.86 -20.99
C ILE A 60 -0.57 6.86 -20.54
N LYS A 61 -0.98 6.80 -19.28
CA LYS A 61 -1.95 7.74 -18.68
C LYS A 61 -1.35 9.08 -18.27
N GLY A 62 -0.06 9.32 -18.55
CA GLY A 62 0.63 10.55 -18.16
C GLY A 62 0.88 10.67 -16.65
N VAL A 63 0.80 9.57 -15.89
CA VAL A 63 1.13 9.56 -14.48
C VAL A 63 2.65 9.56 -14.33
N THR A 64 3.18 10.57 -13.67
CA THR A 64 4.60 10.71 -13.36
C THR A 64 4.83 10.45 -11.88
N HIS A 65 6.09 10.16 -11.54
CA HIS A 65 6.49 10.13 -10.14
C HIS A 65 6.27 11.51 -9.50
N GLY A 66 5.71 11.52 -8.29
CA GLY A 66 5.49 12.73 -7.50
C GLY A 66 6.69 13.07 -6.62
N GLU A 67 6.41 13.76 -5.52
CA GLU A 67 7.39 14.01 -4.45
C GLU A 67 7.88 12.67 -3.86
N TYR A 68 9.15 12.64 -3.44
CA TYR A 68 9.74 11.50 -2.76
C TYR A 68 9.25 11.48 -1.30
N GLU A 69 8.66 10.39 -0.87
CA GLU A 69 8.06 10.25 0.46
C GLU A 69 8.43 8.92 1.10
N GLY A 70 8.75 8.96 2.40
CA GLY A 70 9.08 7.77 3.17
C GLY A 70 10.24 6.96 2.58
N ASN A 71 10.15 5.65 2.73
CA ASN A 71 11.07 4.67 2.18
C ASN A 71 10.52 4.14 0.85
N GLU A 72 11.14 4.53 -0.27
CA GLU A 72 10.70 4.10 -1.61
C GLU A 72 10.81 2.60 -1.87
N ASN A 73 11.63 1.92 -1.09
CA ASN A 73 11.78 0.47 -1.18
C ASN A 73 10.78 -0.25 -0.28
N GLN A 74 9.83 0.44 0.35
CA GLN A 74 8.89 -0.19 1.27
C GLN A 74 7.98 -1.19 0.53
N LEU A 75 7.93 -2.43 1.01
CA LEU A 75 6.91 -3.38 0.57
C LEU A 75 5.57 -3.05 1.22
N PRO A 76 4.45 -3.21 0.49
CA PRO A 76 3.15 -3.14 1.11
C PRO A 76 2.89 -4.35 2.02
N ALA A 77 1.87 -4.22 2.85
CA ALA A 77 1.23 -5.33 3.55
C ALA A 77 -0.27 -5.03 3.63
N TYR A 78 -1.08 -6.07 3.80
CA TYR A 78 -2.49 -5.89 4.10
C TYR A 78 -2.93 -6.82 5.21
N PHE A 79 -3.91 -6.34 5.97
CA PHE A 79 -4.47 -7.04 7.11
C PHE A 79 -5.99 -7.02 6.99
N VAL A 80 -6.62 -8.16 7.25
CA VAL A 80 -8.07 -8.23 7.48
C VAL A 80 -8.26 -8.37 8.97
N VAL A 81 -8.98 -7.42 9.55
CA VAL A 81 -9.19 -7.31 10.98
C VAL A 81 -10.69 -7.30 11.22
N ASP A 82 -11.15 -8.06 12.21
CA ASP A 82 -12.56 -8.11 12.58
C ASP A 82 -12.96 -6.88 13.45
N PRO A 83 -14.26 -6.70 13.77
CA PRO A 83 -14.70 -5.62 14.66
C PRO A 83 -14.17 -5.70 16.10
N THR A 84 -13.70 -6.87 16.56
CA THR A 84 -13.09 -7.05 17.89
C THR A 84 -11.60 -6.75 17.93
N LYS A 85 -11.02 -6.38 16.77
CA LYS A 85 -9.61 -6.09 16.52
C LYS A 85 -8.73 -7.35 16.43
N GLU A 86 -9.32 -8.50 16.21
CA GLU A 86 -8.60 -9.73 15.89
C GLU A 86 -8.15 -9.73 14.44
N VAL A 87 -6.89 -10.10 14.20
CA VAL A 87 -6.33 -10.20 12.84
C VAL A 87 -6.74 -11.54 12.23
N LEU A 88 -7.67 -11.50 11.28
CA LEU A 88 -8.13 -12.68 10.53
C LEU A 88 -7.14 -13.09 9.43
N ILE A 89 -6.51 -12.09 8.79
CA ILE A 89 -5.49 -12.30 7.74
C ILE A 89 -4.38 -11.28 7.95
N ALA A 90 -3.13 -11.74 7.90
CA ALA A 90 -1.95 -10.91 7.78
C ALA A 90 -1.16 -11.36 6.54
N HIS A 91 -0.99 -10.46 5.58
CA HIS A 91 -0.22 -10.72 4.37
C HIS A 91 0.88 -9.68 4.20
N TYR A 92 2.11 -10.18 4.17
CA TYR A 92 3.32 -9.41 3.94
C TYR A 92 3.75 -9.62 2.48
N SER A 93 3.75 -8.54 1.70
CA SER A 93 3.93 -8.62 0.26
C SER A 93 5.35 -9.02 -0.12
N LYS A 94 5.50 -9.79 -1.19
CA LYS A 94 6.81 -10.19 -1.74
C LYS A 94 7.25 -9.33 -2.92
N THR A 95 6.30 -8.68 -3.58
CA THR A 95 6.51 -7.77 -4.72
C THR A 95 5.72 -6.49 -4.53
N LEU A 96 6.10 -5.43 -5.25
CA LEU A 96 5.43 -4.12 -5.13
C LEU A 96 3.95 -4.14 -5.56
N ASP A 97 3.52 -5.18 -6.25
CA ASP A 97 2.15 -5.37 -6.71
C ASP A 97 1.40 -6.52 -6.05
N ASP A 98 2.01 -7.18 -5.05
CA ASP A 98 1.45 -8.29 -4.29
C ASP A 98 0.48 -7.78 -3.21
N VAL A 99 -0.58 -7.12 -3.68
CA VAL A 99 -1.69 -6.61 -2.88
C VAL A 99 -3.01 -6.99 -3.58
N PRO A 100 -4.07 -7.29 -2.83
CA PRO A 100 -5.31 -7.76 -3.40
C PRO A 100 -5.99 -6.64 -4.18
N THR A 101 -6.60 -7.01 -5.30
CA THR A 101 -7.56 -6.17 -6.01
C THR A 101 -8.82 -5.98 -5.18
N HIS A 102 -9.61 -4.95 -5.47
CA HIS A 102 -10.92 -4.75 -4.82
C HIS A 102 -11.80 -6.02 -4.89
N LYS A 103 -11.76 -6.77 -6.01
CA LYS A 103 -12.52 -8.02 -6.15
C LYS A 103 -12.03 -9.12 -5.22
N GLU A 104 -10.71 -9.23 -5.03
CA GLU A 104 -10.11 -10.19 -4.10
C GLU A 104 -10.43 -9.80 -2.65
N VAL A 105 -10.33 -8.52 -2.30
CA VAL A 105 -10.75 -8.02 -0.98
C VAL A 105 -12.22 -8.36 -0.72
N MET A 106 -13.13 -8.09 -1.66
CA MET A 106 -14.55 -8.42 -1.50
C MET A 106 -14.77 -9.92 -1.24
N LYS A 107 -14.02 -10.81 -1.89
CA LYS A 107 -14.09 -12.25 -1.62
C LYS A 107 -13.58 -12.62 -0.23
N LEU A 108 -12.50 -11.98 0.22
CA LEU A 108 -11.92 -12.22 1.54
C LEU A 108 -12.87 -11.80 2.68
N ILE A 109 -13.62 -10.72 2.49
CA ILE A 109 -14.49 -10.16 3.53
C ILE A 109 -15.94 -10.69 3.47
N ASN A 110 -16.41 -11.17 2.32
CA ASN A 110 -17.80 -11.59 2.16
C ASN A 110 -18.09 -13.05 2.50
N ASN A 111 -17.08 -13.92 2.70
CA ASN A 111 -17.24 -15.34 3.04
C ASN A 111 -18.61 -15.95 2.64
N GLU A 112 -18.85 -16.10 1.34
CA GLU A 112 -19.80 -17.09 0.80
C GLU A 112 -19.04 -18.38 0.47
#